data_AF-A0A1X0NZ15-F1
#
_entry.id   AF-A0A1X0NZ15-F1
#
_cell.length_a   1.000
_cell.length_b   1.000
_cell.length_c   1.000
_cell.angle_alpha   90.00
_cell.angle_beta   90.00
_cell.angle_gamma   90.00
#
_symmetry.space_group_name_H-M   'P 1'
#
loop_
_entity.id
_entity.type
_entity.pdbx_description
1 polymer ?
#
loop_
_entity_poly.entity_id
_entity_poly.type
_entity_poly.pdbx_seq_one_letter_code
_entity_poly.pdbx_strand_id
1 'polypeptide(L)'
;MLKRFPFWVPVSAHTPSFLERGTQFTQSSPHTQLLLTKLNYRLEETRVLCIPDTRKKERLVSLAMAFPFTITADACDVPVGMKPEDTPVMSCGALTSLVDTTTSLHVVERLLPENITHVSVDIQVRSLHPIRAGDRVVLISRMDKMGARLAFLSAELLHDNNSEIGLDTATTETTSGKEGEDMNKNGNQVGSLKVLEEMIVRHRVLAQGNHVKCLLR
;
A
#
# COMPACT_ATOMS: atom_id res chain seq x y z
N MET A 1 -6.12 -5.45 -10.20
CA MET A 1 -5.26 -4.25 -10.39
C MET A 1 -3.76 -4.49 -10.65
N LEU A 2 -2.93 -4.82 -9.65
CA LEU A 2 -1.46 -4.61 -9.69
C LEU A 2 -0.65 -5.50 -10.65
N LYS A 3 -1.11 -6.72 -10.96
CA LYS A 3 -0.42 -7.64 -11.88
C LYS A 3 -0.30 -7.10 -13.31
N ARG A 4 -1.14 -6.11 -13.69
CA ARG A 4 -1.16 -5.48 -15.02
C ARG A 4 -0.08 -4.40 -15.18
N PHE A 5 0.64 -4.05 -14.11
CA PHE A 5 1.67 -3.00 -14.12
C PHE A 5 3.02 -3.63 -13.77
N PRO A 6 3.93 -3.82 -14.75
CA PRO A 6 5.15 -4.63 -14.57
C PRO A 6 6.15 -4.05 -13.56
N PHE A 7 6.03 -2.76 -13.22
CA PHE A 7 6.92 -2.07 -12.29
C PHE A 7 6.62 -2.37 -10.81
N TRP A 8 5.48 -2.99 -10.51
CA TRP A 8 5.12 -3.39 -9.14
C TRP A 8 5.64 -4.77 -8.81
N VAL A 9 6.72 -4.83 -8.04
CA VAL A 9 7.34 -6.10 -7.62
C VAL A 9 6.86 -6.49 -6.21
N PRO A 10 6.79 -7.79 -5.88
CA PRO A 10 6.54 -8.22 -4.51
C PRO A 10 7.56 -7.61 -3.54
N VAL A 11 7.10 -7.15 -2.38
CA VAL A 11 7.98 -6.52 -1.37
C VAL A 11 9.12 -7.45 -0.94
N SER A 12 8.85 -8.76 -0.83
CA SER A 12 9.84 -9.77 -0.45
C SER A 12 10.95 -9.97 -1.48
N ALA A 13 10.67 -9.66 -2.77
CA ALA A 13 11.68 -9.69 -3.82
C ALA A 13 12.60 -8.46 -3.78
N HIS A 14 12.09 -7.31 -3.31
CA HIS A 14 12.88 -6.09 -3.16
C HIS A 14 13.64 -6.05 -1.82
N THR A 15 12.93 -6.35 -0.74
CA THR A 15 13.40 -6.24 0.65
C THR A 15 13.04 -7.54 1.39
N PRO A 16 13.88 -8.59 1.30
CA PRO A 16 13.55 -9.91 1.85
C PRO A 16 13.27 -9.93 3.36
N SER A 17 13.95 -9.07 4.13
CA SER A 17 13.74 -8.92 5.58
C SER A 17 12.44 -8.22 5.96
N PHE A 18 11.68 -7.69 4.98
CA PHE A 18 10.43 -6.99 5.25
C PHE A 18 9.40 -7.89 5.94
N LEU A 19 9.27 -9.16 5.54
CA LEU A 19 8.24 -10.03 6.11
C LEU A 19 8.46 -10.27 7.60
N GLU A 20 9.69 -10.54 8.01
CA GLU A 20 10.06 -10.70 9.41
C GLU A 20 9.78 -9.41 10.20
N ARG A 21 10.26 -8.27 9.66
CA ARG A 21 10.19 -6.98 10.35
C ARG A 21 8.78 -6.40 10.39
N GLY A 22 8.01 -6.58 9.33
CA GLY A 22 6.58 -6.24 9.27
C GLY A 22 5.76 -7.10 10.21
N THR A 23 6.10 -8.38 10.36
CA THR A 23 5.45 -9.27 11.33
C THR A 23 5.74 -8.81 12.77
N GLN A 24 7.01 -8.53 13.10
CA GLN A 24 7.39 -7.99 14.41
C GLN A 24 6.65 -6.67 14.71
N PHE A 25 6.60 -5.75 13.74
CA PHE A 25 5.85 -4.50 13.86
C PHE A 25 4.36 -4.75 14.15
N THR A 26 3.73 -5.63 13.37
CA THR A 26 2.31 -5.97 13.51
C THR A 26 2.01 -6.56 14.89
N GLN A 27 2.85 -7.48 15.37
CA GLN A 27 2.70 -8.14 16.67
C GLN A 27 2.96 -7.18 17.85
N SER A 28 3.74 -6.12 17.64
CA SER A 28 4.01 -5.12 18.68
C SER A 28 2.83 -4.19 18.97
N SER A 29 1.80 -4.19 18.11
CA SER A 29 0.61 -3.34 18.22
C SER A 29 -0.66 -4.21 18.12
N PRO A 30 -1.34 -4.50 19.25
CA PRO A 30 -2.57 -5.30 19.24
C PRO A 30 -3.64 -4.72 18.30
N HIS A 31 -3.72 -3.39 18.21
CA HIS A 31 -4.63 -2.69 17.29
C HIS A 31 -4.30 -2.99 15.82
N THR A 32 -3.02 -2.87 15.45
CA THR A 32 -2.55 -3.16 14.08
C THR A 32 -2.80 -4.62 13.71
N GLN A 33 -2.46 -5.54 14.61
CA GLN A 33 -2.69 -6.97 14.41
C GLN A 33 -4.17 -7.28 14.21
N LEU A 34 -5.03 -6.71 15.06
CA LEU A 34 -6.48 -6.89 14.95
C LEU A 34 -6.98 -6.35 13.61
N LEU A 35 -6.63 -5.12 13.24
CA LEU A 35 -7.05 -4.49 11.99
C LEU A 35 -6.67 -5.32 10.75
N LEU A 36 -5.40 -5.73 10.64
CA LEU A 36 -4.93 -6.50 9.49
C LEU A 36 -5.58 -7.89 9.45
N THR A 37 -5.79 -8.51 10.61
CA THR A 37 -6.49 -9.80 10.73
C THR A 37 -7.94 -9.66 10.30
N LYS A 38 -8.64 -8.61 10.75
CA LYS A 38 -10.03 -8.33 10.37
C LYS A 38 -10.19 -8.07 8.88
N LEU A 39 -9.18 -7.48 8.23
CA LEU A 39 -9.16 -7.28 6.78
C LEU A 39 -8.68 -8.52 6.00
N ASN A 40 -8.34 -9.62 6.69
CA ASN A 40 -7.69 -10.80 6.11
C ASN A 40 -6.43 -10.44 5.29
N TYR A 41 -5.71 -9.40 5.69
CA TYR A 41 -4.55 -8.90 4.96
C TYR A 41 -3.31 -9.74 5.24
N ARG A 42 -2.52 -9.99 4.19
CA ARG A 42 -1.28 -10.74 4.24
C ARG A 42 -0.11 -9.86 3.80
N LEU A 43 0.95 -9.79 4.62
CA LEU A 43 2.13 -8.98 4.32
C LEU A 43 2.80 -9.40 3.01
N GLU A 44 2.69 -10.67 2.61
CA GLU A 44 3.25 -11.19 1.35
C GLU A 44 2.57 -10.61 0.10
N GLU A 45 1.36 -10.10 0.23
CA GLU A 45 0.62 -9.50 -0.88
C GLU A 45 1.06 -8.06 -1.17
N THR A 46 1.85 -7.47 -0.27
CA THR A 46 2.39 -6.12 -0.43
C THR A 46 3.31 -6.04 -1.65
N ARG A 47 3.11 -5.00 -2.45
CA ARG A 47 3.98 -4.70 -3.61
C ARG A 47 4.65 -3.35 -3.44
N VAL A 48 5.85 -3.23 -4.00
CA VAL A 48 6.61 -1.98 -4.02
C VAL A 48 6.78 -1.51 -5.45
N LEU A 49 6.77 -0.19 -5.60
CA LEU A 49 7.22 0.50 -6.79
C LEU A 49 8.52 1.21 -6.43
N CYS A 50 9.61 0.84 -7.08
CA CYS A 50 10.94 1.32 -6.72
C CYS A 50 11.41 2.45 -7.64
N ILE A 51 12.26 3.31 -7.10
CA ILE A 51 13.03 4.33 -7.82
C ILE A 51 14.49 4.32 -7.34
N PRO A 52 15.44 4.86 -8.12
CA PRO A 52 16.79 5.12 -7.62
C PRO A 52 16.79 6.07 -6.42
N ASP A 53 17.60 5.79 -5.40
CA ASP A 53 17.79 6.68 -4.26
C ASP A 53 18.50 7.96 -4.72
N THR A 54 17.94 9.12 -4.39
CA THR A 54 18.48 10.42 -4.76
C THR A 54 19.85 10.69 -4.14
N ARG A 55 20.17 10.06 -3.00
CA ARG A 55 21.46 10.19 -2.29
C ARG A 55 22.46 9.12 -2.72
N LYS A 56 21.98 7.95 -3.13
CA LYS A 56 22.81 6.80 -3.53
C LYS A 56 22.23 6.15 -4.79
N LYS A 57 22.55 6.67 -5.98
CA LYS A 57 21.92 6.26 -7.25
C LYS A 57 22.00 4.76 -7.59
N GLU A 58 22.86 4.01 -6.93
CA GLU A 58 23.01 2.55 -7.08
C GLU A 58 22.04 1.75 -6.20
N ARG A 59 21.42 2.39 -5.20
CA ARG A 59 20.41 1.79 -4.32
C ARG A 59 19.03 2.08 -4.90
N LEU A 60 18.22 1.04 -5.04
CA LEU A 60 16.78 1.18 -5.28
C LEU A 60 16.04 1.30 -3.95
N VAL A 61 14.98 2.10 -3.95
CA VAL A 61 14.17 2.39 -2.79
C VAL A 61 12.71 2.44 -3.16
N SER A 62 11.83 2.05 -2.24
CA SER A 62 10.39 2.18 -2.38
C SER A 62 9.99 3.66 -2.51
N LEU A 63 9.39 4.00 -3.65
CA LEU A 63 8.63 5.23 -3.85
C LEU A 63 7.22 5.06 -3.33
N ALA A 64 6.61 3.92 -3.64
CA ALA A 64 5.25 3.61 -3.22
C ALA A 64 5.12 2.14 -2.82
N MET A 65 4.18 1.87 -1.93
CA MET A 65 3.78 0.54 -1.49
C MET A 65 2.28 0.37 -1.71
N ALA A 66 1.90 -0.74 -2.32
CA ALA A 66 0.53 -1.11 -2.59
C ALA A 66 0.12 -2.29 -1.70
N PHE A 67 -0.98 -2.10 -0.99
CA PHE A 67 -1.58 -3.02 -0.03
C PHE A 67 -2.95 -3.43 -0.59
N PRO A 68 -3.04 -4.52 -1.37
CA PRO A 68 -4.31 -5.03 -1.88
C PRO A 68 -5.07 -5.78 -0.77
N PHE A 69 -6.37 -5.57 -0.64
CA PHE A 69 -7.24 -6.33 0.27
C PHE A 69 -8.71 -6.19 -0.13
N THR A 70 -9.56 -6.96 0.53
CA THR A 70 -11.02 -6.83 0.45
C THR A 70 -11.54 -6.25 1.75
N ILE A 71 -12.42 -5.25 1.66
CA ILE A 71 -13.07 -4.68 2.83
C ILE A 71 -13.99 -5.73 3.45
N THR A 72 -13.80 -6.03 4.72
CA THR A 72 -14.66 -6.97 5.45
C THR A 72 -15.73 -6.23 6.24
N ALA A 73 -16.80 -6.94 6.60
CA ALA A 73 -17.87 -6.40 7.44
C ALA A 73 -17.33 -5.96 8.82
N ASP A 74 -16.29 -6.61 9.33
CA ASP A 74 -15.64 -6.29 10.60
C ASP A 74 -14.96 -4.90 10.62
N ALA A 75 -14.66 -4.33 9.45
CA ALA A 75 -14.09 -2.99 9.32
C ALA A 75 -15.16 -1.91 9.03
N CYS A 76 -16.44 -2.31 9.02
CA CYS A 76 -17.57 -1.45 8.67
C CYS A 76 -18.52 -1.31 9.86
N ASP A 77 -19.07 -0.11 10.00
CA ASP A 77 -20.16 0.16 10.93
C ASP A 77 -21.49 0.22 10.17
N VAL A 78 -22.59 -0.07 10.86
CA VAL A 78 -23.94 0.28 10.38
C VAL A 78 -24.21 1.72 10.85
N PRO A 79 -24.32 2.70 9.95
CA PRO A 79 -24.55 4.08 10.34
C PRO A 79 -25.85 4.25 11.14
N VAL A 80 -25.85 5.14 12.13
CA VAL A 80 -27.04 5.45 12.92
C VAL A 80 -28.14 5.98 12.00
N GLY A 81 -29.30 5.31 11.99
CA GLY A 81 -30.46 5.68 11.17
C GLY A 81 -30.55 4.98 9.81
N MET A 82 -29.60 4.10 9.48
CA MET A 82 -29.72 3.20 8.33
C MET A 82 -30.58 1.97 8.66
N LYS A 83 -31.27 1.47 7.65
CA LYS A 83 -32.14 0.30 7.77
C LYS A 83 -31.30 -0.99 7.74
N PRO A 84 -31.80 -2.12 8.25
CA PRO A 84 -31.08 -3.39 8.23
C PRO A 84 -30.63 -3.86 6.84
N GLU A 85 -31.29 -3.40 5.78
CA GLU A 85 -30.95 -3.67 4.38
C GLU A 85 -29.80 -2.83 3.81
N ASP A 86 -29.36 -1.78 4.51
CA ASP A 86 -28.27 -0.92 4.04
C ASP A 86 -26.91 -1.60 4.21
N THR A 87 -26.06 -1.50 3.19
CA THR A 87 -24.72 -2.12 3.23
C THR A 87 -23.82 -1.38 4.24
N PRO A 88 -23.20 -2.08 5.21
CA PRO A 88 -22.26 -1.49 6.15
C PRO A 88 -21.14 -0.73 5.44
N VAL A 89 -20.75 0.42 6.00
CA VAL A 89 -19.70 1.29 5.45
C VAL A 89 -18.53 1.40 6.42
N MET A 90 -17.31 1.47 5.88
CA MET A 90 -16.11 1.66 6.68
C MET A 90 -16.17 2.98 7.45
N SER A 91 -15.92 2.91 8.75
CA SER A 91 -15.92 4.09 9.61
C SER A 91 -14.65 4.93 9.41
N CYS A 92 -14.74 6.22 9.74
CA CYS A 92 -13.59 7.12 9.66
C CYS A 92 -12.43 6.66 10.55
N GLY A 93 -12.72 6.05 11.71
CA GLY A 93 -11.71 5.51 12.61
C GLY A 93 -10.97 4.30 12.03
N ALA A 94 -11.72 3.37 11.41
CA ALA A 94 -11.14 2.22 10.73
C ALA A 94 -10.29 2.65 9.53
N LEU A 95 -10.79 3.56 8.70
CA LEU A 95 -10.07 4.11 7.55
C LEU A 95 -8.78 4.83 7.98
N THR A 96 -8.85 5.66 9.03
CA THR A 96 -7.67 6.38 9.54
C THR A 96 -6.63 5.41 10.09
N SER A 97 -7.05 4.41 10.85
CA SER A 97 -6.17 3.35 11.36
C SER A 97 -5.48 2.58 10.25
N LEU A 98 -6.22 2.27 9.18
CA LEU A 98 -5.70 1.57 8.01
C LEU A 98 -4.62 2.39 7.28
N VAL A 99 -4.85 3.69 7.09
CA VAL A 99 -3.85 4.61 6.54
C VAL A 99 -2.62 4.67 7.45
N ASP A 100 -2.80 4.76 8.77
CA ASP A 100 -1.70 4.79 9.73
C ASP A 100 -0.85 3.51 9.67
N THR A 101 -1.49 2.35 9.74
CA THR A 101 -0.82 1.04 9.69
C THR A 101 -0.02 0.86 8.39
N THR A 102 -0.64 1.11 7.24
CA THR A 102 0.01 0.88 5.93
C THR A 102 1.17 1.85 5.67
N THR A 103 1.00 3.12 6.01
CA THR A 103 2.11 4.09 5.94
C THR A 103 3.20 3.78 6.97
N SER A 104 2.88 3.20 8.13
CA SER A 104 3.88 2.73 9.10
C SER A 104 4.70 1.58 8.53
N LEU A 105 4.03 0.59 7.93
CA LEU A 105 4.70 -0.52 7.24
C LEU A 105 5.61 -0.01 6.12
N HIS A 106 5.21 1.02 5.39
CA HIS A 106 6.06 1.67 4.38
C HIS A 106 7.30 2.33 5.00
N VAL A 107 7.16 3.04 6.11
CA VAL A 107 8.32 3.58 6.84
C VAL A 107 9.21 2.47 7.38
N VAL A 108 8.65 1.38 7.93
CA VAL A 108 9.42 0.21 8.39
C VAL A 108 10.25 -0.35 7.25
N GLU A 109 9.66 -0.59 6.08
CA GLU A 109 10.37 -1.08 4.90
C GLU A 109 11.52 -0.15 4.52
N ARG A 110 11.25 1.16 4.47
CA ARG A 110 12.20 2.16 4.01
C ARG A 110 13.41 2.34 4.92
N LEU A 111 13.23 2.07 6.22
CA LEU A 111 14.28 2.17 7.24
C LEU A 111 15.19 0.94 7.28
N LEU A 112 14.83 -0.17 6.63
CA LEU A 112 15.66 -1.37 6.66
C LEU A 112 17.06 -1.13 6.07
N PRO A 113 18.10 -1.75 6.65
CA PRO A 113 18.06 -2.71 7.78
C PRO A 113 18.04 -2.06 9.18
N GLU A 114 18.00 -0.73 9.28
CA GLU A 114 18.02 -0.03 10.57
C GLU A 114 16.72 -0.29 11.35
N ASN A 115 16.83 -0.48 12.67
CA ASN A 115 15.68 -0.62 13.57
C ASN A 115 15.36 0.73 14.22
N ILE A 116 14.93 1.69 13.41
CA ILE A 116 14.54 3.02 13.88
C ILE A 116 13.04 3.01 14.21
N THR A 117 12.71 3.37 15.44
CA THR A 117 11.32 3.57 15.87
C THR A 117 10.76 4.84 15.23
N HIS A 118 9.46 4.86 14.98
CA HIS A 118 8.78 6.06 14.51
C HIS A 118 7.42 6.21 15.18
N VAL A 119 6.90 7.43 15.15
CA VAL A 119 5.57 7.77 15.66
C VAL A 119 4.84 8.65 14.66
N SER A 120 3.53 8.47 14.57
CA SER A 120 2.65 9.32 13.76
C SER A 120 2.45 10.65 14.48
N VAL A 121 2.76 11.76 13.81
CA VAL A 121 2.62 13.12 14.40
C VAL A 121 1.49 13.92 13.79
N ASP A 122 1.12 13.62 12.55
CA ASP A 122 -0.04 14.21 11.89
C ASP A 122 -0.66 13.20 10.92
N ILE A 123 -1.97 13.01 11.00
CA ILE A 123 -2.72 12.11 10.13
C ILE A 123 -3.98 12.83 9.68
N GLN A 124 -4.10 13.09 8.39
CA GLN A 124 -5.30 13.62 7.78
C GLN A 124 -5.84 12.61 6.78
N VAL A 125 -7.07 12.15 6.96
CA VAL A 125 -7.72 11.23 6.02
C VAL A 125 -9.09 11.78 5.63
N ARG A 126 -9.42 11.67 4.34
CA ARG A 126 -10.68 12.12 3.76
C ARG A 126 -11.30 10.96 2.99
N SER A 127 -12.50 10.57 3.38
CA SER A 127 -13.35 9.68 2.59
C SER A 127 -14.03 10.50 1.49
N LEU A 128 -13.82 10.11 0.24
CA LEU A 128 -14.41 10.77 -0.94
C LEU A 128 -15.69 10.05 -1.37
N HIS A 129 -15.75 8.74 -1.13
CA HIS A 129 -16.88 7.88 -1.46
C HIS A 129 -17.10 6.83 -0.36
N PRO A 130 -18.35 6.33 -0.19
CA PRO A 130 -18.59 5.21 0.70
C PRO A 130 -17.74 4.00 0.31
N ILE A 131 -17.03 3.45 1.29
CA ILE A 131 -16.24 2.22 1.20
C ILE A 131 -17.07 1.13 1.88
N ARG A 132 -17.45 0.09 1.16
CA ARG A 132 -18.41 -0.91 1.63
C ARG A 132 -17.75 -2.26 1.86
N ALA A 133 -18.36 -3.06 2.74
CA ALA A 133 -18.00 -4.47 2.86
C ALA A 133 -18.13 -5.17 1.50
N GLY A 134 -17.12 -5.97 1.14
CA GLY A 134 -17.00 -6.66 -0.15
C GLY A 134 -16.22 -5.88 -1.22
N ASP A 135 -15.99 -4.57 -1.05
CA ASP A 135 -15.20 -3.80 -2.00
C ASP A 135 -13.77 -4.36 -2.06
N ARG A 136 -13.31 -4.66 -3.28
CA ARG A 136 -11.91 -5.00 -3.53
C ARG A 136 -11.15 -3.71 -3.73
N VAL A 137 -10.09 -3.51 -2.96
CA VAL A 137 -9.38 -2.23 -2.91
C VAL A 137 -7.87 -2.43 -2.94
N VAL A 138 -7.17 -1.37 -3.31
CA VAL A 138 -5.73 -1.25 -3.14
C VAL A 138 -5.44 0.07 -2.44
N LEU A 139 -4.85 0.00 -1.26
CA LEU A 139 -4.29 1.19 -0.62
C LEU A 139 -2.88 1.39 -1.14
N ILE A 140 -2.57 2.57 -1.67
CA ILE A 140 -1.23 2.94 -2.09
C ILE A 140 -0.69 3.98 -1.15
N SER A 141 0.39 3.67 -0.45
CA SER A 141 1.18 4.65 0.29
C SER A 141 2.33 5.12 -0.59
N ARG A 142 2.48 6.43 -0.79
CA ARG A 142 3.59 7.06 -1.50
C ARG A 142 4.47 7.82 -0.52
N MET A 143 5.78 7.68 -0.66
CA MET A 143 6.78 8.44 0.08
C MET A 143 7.06 9.76 -0.64
N ASP A 144 6.45 10.85 -0.19
CA ASP A 144 6.64 12.16 -0.81
C ASP A 144 8.00 12.76 -0.45
N LYS A 145 8.42 12.60 0.81
CA LYS A 145 9.72 13.09 1.30
C LYS A 145 10.18 12.34 2.54
N MET A 146 11.43 11.87 2.55
CA MET A 146 12.06 11.28 3.72
C MET A 146 13.29 12.07 4.18
N GLY A 147 13.17 12.71 5.34
CA GLY A 147 14.24 13.43 6.02
C GLY A 147 14.97 12.57 7.05
N ALA A 148 15.84 13.21 7.84
CA ALA A 148 16.52 12.54 8.95
C ALA A 148 15.60 12.29 10.16
N ARG A 149 14.59 13.14 10.36
CA ARG A 149 13.65 13.09 11.48
C ARG A 149 12.19 12.98 11.09
N LEU A 150 11.82 13.39 9.88
CA LEU A 150 10.42 13.39 9.44
C LEU A 150 10.28 12.65 8.12
N ALA A 151 9.23 11.86 7.99
CA ALA A 151 8.78 11.26 6.74
C ALA A 151 7.38 11.80 6.41
N PHE A 152 7.20 12.25 5.18
CA PHE A 152 5.95 12.74 4.63
C PHE A 152 5.45 11.73 3.62
N LEU A 153 4.24 11.24 3.82
CA LEU A 153 3.60 10.24 2.99
C LEU A 153 2.21 10.70 2.57
N SER A 154 1.83 10.34 1.36
CA SER A 154 0.44 10.37 0.91
C SER A 154 -0.09 8.94 0.83
N ALA A 155 -1.41 8.79 0.98
CA ALA A 155 -2.08 7.51 0.85
C ALA A 155 -3.35 7.68 0.03
N GLU A 156 -3.62 6.75 -0.88
CA GLU A 156 -4.84 6.72 -1.69
C GLU A 156 -5.43 5.33 -1.66
N LEU A 157 -6.73 5.23 -1.38
CA LEU A 157 -7.48 3.98 -1.44
C LEU A 157 -8.22 3.92 -2.76
N LEU A 158 -7.82 3.00 -3.63
CA LEU A 158 -8.40 2.82 -4.96
C LEU A 158 -9.36 1.62 -4.97
N HIS A 159 -10.48 1.76 -5.66
CA HIS A 159 -11.37 0.63 -5.94
C HIS A 159 -10.82 -0.22 -7.09
N ASP A 160 -10.69 -1.54 -6.88
CA ASP A 160 -10.32 -2.50 -7.92
C ASP A 160 -11.57 -2.91 -8.72
N ASN A 161 -11.85 -2.14 -9.77
CA ASN A 161 -12.96 -2.39 -10.71
C ASN A 161 -12.82 -3.68 -11.53
N ASN A 162 -11.83 -4.54 -11.29
CA ASN A 162 -11.72 -5.83 -11.98
C ASN A 162 -12.79 -6.82 -11.51
N SER A 163 -14.02 -6.61 -11.99
CA SER A 163 -15.02 -7.65 -12.21
C SER A 163 -14.70 -8.40 -13.51
N GLU A 164 -13.61 -9.16 -13.52
CA GLU A 164 -13.43 -10.24 -14.49
C GLU A 164 -13.40 -11.54 -13.71
N ILE A 165 -14.57 -12.21 -13.71
CA ILE A 165 -14.78 -13.64 -13.94
C ILE A 165 -13.98 -14.59 -13.04
N GLY A 166 -14.72 -15.44 -12.32
CA GLY A 166 -14.42 -16.87 -12.19
C GLY A 166 -13.02 -17.24 -11.71
N LEU A 167 -12.97 -17.73 -10.47
CA LEU A 167 -12.04 -18.78 -10.08
C LEU A 167 -11.99 -19.86 -11.19
N ASP A 168 -10.96 -19.87 -12.05
CA ASP A 168 -10.60 -21.04 -12.85
C ASP A 168 -9.10 -21.06 -13.14
N THR A 169 -8.49 -22.11 -12.58
CA THR A 169 -7.37 -22.89 -13.11
C THR A 169 -6.25 -22.19 -13.89
N ALA A 170 -5.07 -22.26 -13.29
CA ALA A 170 -3.79 -22.09 -13.96
C ALA A 170 -3.73 -22.90 -15.26
N THR A 171 -3.55 -22.20 -16.38
CA THR A 171 -2.95 -22.78 -17.57
C THR A 171 -1.79 -21.90 -18.01
N THR A 172 -0.64 -22.54 -18.01
CA THR A 172 0.69 -22.09 -18.39
C THR A 172 0.70 -21.53 -19.81
N GLU A 173 1.24 -20.32 -20.01
CA GLU A 173 1.95 -20.02 -21.27
C GLU A 173 3.22 -19.21 -20.98
N THR A 174 4.32 -19.92 -21.21
CA THR A 174 5.69 -19.47 -21.31
C THR A 174 5.84 -18.63 -22.57
N THR A 175 6.34 -17.40 -22.47
CA THR A 175 6.93 -16.71 -23.62
C THR A 175 8.31 -16.19 -23.24
N SER A 176 9.30 -16.95 -23.70
CA SER A 176 10.69 -16.53 -23.82
C SER A 176 10.81 -15.32 -24.74
N GLY A 177 11.41 -14.25 -24.25
CA GLY A 177 11.87 -13.11 -25.05
C GLY A 177 13.12 -12.53 -24.41
N LYS A 178 14.27 -12.81 -25.01
CA LYS A 178 15.54 -12.13 -24.72
C LYS A 178 15.45 -10.71 -25.29
N GLU A 179 15.75 -9.71 -24.48
CA GLU A 179 16.28 -8.38 -24.84
C GLU A 179 16.81 -7.81 -23.51
N GLY A 180 18.13 -7.75 -23.27
CA GLY A 180 19.04 -6.78 -23.88
C GLY A 180 19.07 -5.54 -22.98
N GLU A 181 19.89 -5.54 -21.94
CA GLU A 181 21.05 -4.63 -21.84
C GLU A 181 20.78 -3.24 -22.45
N ASP A 182 20.11 -2.37 -21.69
CA ASP A 182 20.41 -0.94 -21.56
C ASP A 182 19.46 -0.32 -20.51
N MET A 183 19.69 -0.67 -19.24
CA MET A 183 18.99 -0.03 -18.10
C MET A 183 19.54 1.37 -17.86
N ASN A 184 19.05 2.32 -18.66
CA ASN A 184 19.33 3.74 -18.49
C ASN A 184 18.67 4.24 -17.19
N LYS A 185 19.50 4.53 -16.18
CA LYS A 185 19.08 4.84 -14.78
C LYS A 185 18.12 6.03 -14.64
N ASN A 186 18.02 6.89 -15.65
CA ASN A 186 17.06 8.01 -15.68
C ASN A 186 15.68 7.63 -16.28
N GLY A 187 15.60 6.61 -17.13
CA GLY A 187 14.34 6.17 -17.74
C GLY A 187 13.42 5.44 -16.74
N ASN A 188 14.01 4.79 -15.74
CA ASN A 188 13.26 3.99 -14.77
C ASN A 188 12.46 4.84 -13.77
N GLN A 189 12.95 6.03 -13.40
CA GLN A 189 12.24 6.94 -12.49
C GLN A 189 11.00 7.57 -13.15
N VAL A 190 11.14 8.01 -14.41
CA VAL A 190 10.02 8.55 -15.19
C VAL A 190 8.98 7.47 -15.46
N GLY A 191 9.42 6.23 -15.72
CA GLY A 191 8.54 5.07 -15.87
C GLY A 191 7.72 4.80 -14.61
N SER A 192 8.36 4.69 -13.44
CA SER A 192 7.67 4.43 -12.17
C SER A 192 6.64 5.51 -11.82
N LEU A 193 7.00 6.79 -11.91
CA LEU A 193 6.07 7.88 -11.62
C LEU A 193 4.86 7.88 -12.56
N LYS A 194 5.11 7.73 -13.86
CA LYS A 194 4.05 7.66 -14.86
C LYS A 194 3.11 6.47 -14.61
N VAL A 195 3.64 5.32 -14.23
CA VAL A 195 2.85 4.12 -13.90
C VAL A 195 1.98 4.33 -12.67
N LEU A 196 2.51 5.01 -11.64
CA LEU A 196 1.74 5.36 -10.46
C LEU A 196 0.60 6.31 -10.82
N GLU A 197 0.89 7.38 -11.57
CA GLU A 197 -0.10 8.35 -12.04
C GLU A 197 -1.17 7.69 -12.92
N GLU A 198 -0.77 6.85 -13.87
CA GLU A 198 -1.70 6.10 -14.73
C GLU A 198 -2.63 5.20 -13.89
N MET A 199 -2.12 4.56 -12.84
CA MET A 199 -2.94 3.72 -11.98
C MET A 199 -3.94 4.56 -11.18
N ILE A 200 -3.51 5.68 -10.60
CA ILE A 200 -4.38 6.59 -9.83
C ILE A 200 -5.48 7.16 -10.73
N VAL A 201 -5.14 7.59 -11.95
CA VAL A 201 -6.10 8.17 -12.90
C VAL A 201 -7.12 7.13 -13.41
N ARG A 202 -6.71 5.87 -13.58
CA ARG A 202 -7.59 4.82 -14.13
C ARG A 202 -8.58 4.24 -13.13
N HIS A 203 -8.37 4.42 -11.83
CA HIS A 203 -9.20 3.82 -10.80
C HIS A 203 -9.94 4.88 -10.00
N ARG A 204 -11.10 4.49 -9.47
CA ARG A 204 -11.86 5.38 -8.60
C ARG A 204 -11.16 5.49 -7.26
N VAL A 205 -10.79 6.72 -6.88
CA VAL A 205 -10.25 7.03 -5.54
C VAL A 205 -11.40 7.07 -4.54
N LEU A 206 -11.41 6.16 -3.58
CA LEU A 206 -12.42 6.07 -2.52
C LEU A 206 -12.06 6.97 -1.33
N ALA A 207 -10.77 7.05 -1.01
CA ALA A 207 -10.26 7.89 0.06
C ALA A 207 -8.83 8.35 -0.23
N GLN A 208 -8.44 9.46 0.39
CA GLN A 208 -7.09 9.99 0.33
C GLN A 208 -6.63 10.43 1.72
N GLY A 209 -5.34 10.39 1.97
CA GLY A 209 -4.76 10.87 3.22
C GLY A 209 -3.34 11.39 3.07
N ASN A 210 -2.97 12.25 4.00
CA ASN A 210 -1.61 12.74 4.18
C ASN A 210 -1.16 12.36 5.59
N HIS A 211 0.12 12.04 5.72
CA HIS A 211 0.67 11.55 6.96
C HIS A 211 2.10 12.03 7.16
N VAL A 212 2.36 12.59 8.34
CA VAL A 212 3.70 12.90 8.81
C VAL A 212 4.09 11.96 9.94
N LYS A 213 5.24 11.31 9.80
CA LYS A 213 5.84 10.43 10.81
C LYS A 213 7.16 11.01 11.30
N CYS A 214 7.38 10.96 12.61
CA CYS A 214 8.64 11.33 13.26
C CYS A 214 9.49 10.08 13.50
N LEU A 215 10.75 10.12 13.10
CA LEU A 215 11.75 9.07 13.29
C LEU A 215 12.50 9.33 14.60
N LEU A 216 12.44 8.37 15.51
CA LEU A 216 13.08 8.41 16.82
C LEU A 216 14.43 7.70 16.73
N ARG A 217 15.50 8.50 16.80
CA ARG A 217 16.90 8.04 16.77
C ARG A 217 17.57 8.27 18.11
#